data_AF-A0A218X3D8-F1
#
_entry.id   AF-A0A218X3D8-F1
#
_cell.length_a   1.000
_cell.length_b   1.000
_cell.length_c   1.000
_cell.angle_alpha   90.00
_cell.angle_beta   90.00
_cell.angle_gamma   90.00
#
_symmetry.space_group_name_H-M   'P 1'
#
loop_
_entity.id
_entity.type
_entity.pdbx_description
1 polymer ?
#
loop_
_entity_poly.entity_id
_entity_poly.type
_entity_poly.pdbx_seq_one_letter_code
_entity_poly.pdbx_strand_id
1 'polypeptide(L)'
;MLNSVAIAASSSSSSSSASLSLLIPSISLSRTFLFPLPSRLPSASKPRPFPTTARPISSYRPPMNILNKLGFGTRAPDPSSMDSSIAQGPDDDVPTPGQQFAQFGAGCFWGVELAFQRVPGVTKTEVGYTQGFLHKPTYEDVCTGTTNHSEVVRVQYDPQKCSYDALLDAFWARHDPTTPNRQGNDVGTQYRSGIYYYTPEQEKAAKESMEKQQKLLNRKIVTEILPAKKFYRAEEYHQQYLEKGGRFGFKQSATKGCNDPIRCYG
;
A
#
# COMPACT_ATOMS: atom_id res chain seq x y z
N MET A 1 30.12 60.33 30.56
CA MET A 1 29.40 61.61 30.75
C MET A 1 28.37 61.68 29.64
N LEU A 2 27.20 61.06 29.81
CA LEU A 2 25.96 61.66 30.32
C LEU A 2 25.47 62.84 29.47
N ASN A 3 24.49 62.59 28.59
CA ASN A 3 23.15 63.13 28.79
C ASN A 3 22.10 62.43 27.91
N SER A 4 21.09 61.92 28.60
CA SER A 4 19.80 61.44 28.07
C SER A 4 18.90 62.62 27.73
N VAL A 5 18.07 62.49 26.68
CA VAL A 5 16.71 63.03 26.68
C VAL A 5 15.80 62.08 25.91
N ALA A 6 14.82 61.52 26.61
CA ALA A 6 13.65 60.87 26.06
C ALA A 6 12.56 61.92 25.83
N ILE A 7 11.83 61.84 24.71
CA ILE A 7 10.53 62.50 24.55
C ILE A 7 9.56 61.48 23.98
N ALA A 8 8.57 61.13 24.79
CA ALA A 8 7.34 60.50 24.37
C ALA A 8 6.36 61.58 23.90
N ALA A 9 5.64 61.34 22.81
CA ALA A 9 4.41 62.05 22.49
C ALA A 9 3.44 61.09 21.79
N SER A 10 2.38 60.78 22.51
CA SER A 10 1.13 60.22 22.03
C SER A 10 0.37 61.25 21.18
N SER A 11 -0.25 60.80 20.08
CA SER A 11 -1.47 61.43 19.58
C SER A 11 -2.32 60.43 18.81
N SER A 12 -3.61 60.49 19.15
CA SER A 12 -4.73 59.65 18.76
C SER A 12 -5.51 60.26 17.59
N SER A 13 -6.45 59.47 17.05
CA SER A 13 -7.49 59.74 16.04
C SER A 13 -7.05 59.55 14.59
N SER A 14 -7.80 58.87 13.71
CA SER A 14 -9.25 58.84 13.57
C SER A 14 -9.78 57.57 12.86
N SER A 15 -10.99 57.22 13.29
CA SER A 15 -12.03 56.36 12.73
C SER A 15 -12.06 56.13 11.20
N SER A 16 -12.35 54.89 10.81
CA SER A 16 -13.39 54.58 9.81
C SER A 16 -13.90 53.16 10.00
N SER A 17 -15.12 53.02 10.54
CA SER A 17 -15.89 51.79 10.56
C SER A 17 -16.61 51.61 9.23
N ALA A 18 -16.32 50.53 8.51
CA ALA A 18 -17.18 50.05 7.43
C ALA A 18 -17.99 48.86 7.95
N SER A 19 -19.26 49.13 8.29
CA SER A 19 -20.26 48.12 8.62
C SER A 19 -20.66 47.37 7.34
N LEU A 20 -20.32 46.08 7.24
CA LEU A 20 -20.92 45.20 6.23
C LEU A 20 -22.25 44.68 6.77
N SER A 21 -23.33 45.28 6.27
CA SER A 21 -24.70 44.84 6.51
C SER A 21 -24.94 43.47 5.86
N LEU A 22 -25.32 42.48 6.67
CA LEU A 22 -25.91 41.23 6.21
C LEU A 22 -27.27 41.52 5.57
N LEU A 23 -27.39 41.28 4.26
CA LEU A 23 -28.67 41.15 3.57
C LEU A 23 -29.06 39.66 3.54
N ILE A 24 -30.03 39.31 4.37
CA ILE A 24 -30.74 38.02 4.32
C ILE A 24 -31.90 38.18 3.33
N PRO A 25 -31.97 37.42 2.23
CA PRO A 25 -33.19 37.33 1.44
C PRO A 25 -34.10 36.27 2.06
N SER A 26 -35.27 36.71 2.53
CA SER A 26 -36.40 35.85 2.88
C SER A 26 -36.91 35.12 1.65
N ILE A 27 -36.78 33.79 1.62
CA ILE A 27 -37.41 32.94 0.60
C ILE A 27 -38.70 32.37 1.18
N SER A 28 -39.79 32.73 0.50
CA SER A 28 -41.18 32.34 0.73
C SER A 28 -41.37 30.82 0.73
N LEU A 29 -41.97 30.29 1.81
CA LEU A 29 -42.57 28.96 1.84
C LEU A 29 -43.90 28.98 1.09
N SER A 30 -43.96 28.41 -0.12
CA SER A 30 -45.12 27.65 -0.60
C SER A 30 -44.89 27.08 -2.00
N ARG A 31 -44.65 25.77 -2.09
CA ARG A 31 -45.18 24.92 -3.16
C ARG A 31 -44.95 23.44 -2.83
N THR A 32 -46.01 22.80 -2.38
CA THR A 32 -46.17 21.36 -2.29
C THR A 32 -46.10 20.78 -3.70
N PHE A 33 -44.97 20.17 -4.06
CA PHE A 33 -44.88 19.30 -5.23
C PHE A 33 -45.09 17.85 -4.79
N LEU A 34 -46.27 17.32 -5.11
CA LEU A 34 -46.54 15.88 -5.14
C LEU A 34 -45.66 15.25 -6.23
N PHE A 35 -44.63 14.52 -5.81
CA PHE A 35 -43.87 13.64 -6.71
C PHE A 35 -44.59 12.27 -6.81
N PRO A 36 -44.78 11.72 -8.02
CA PRO A 36 -45.37 10.40 -8.20
C PRO A 36 -44.37 9.32 -7.77
N LEU A 37 -44.88 8.31 -7.05
CA LEU A 37 -44.16 7.09 -6.67
C LEU A 37 -43.56 6.39 -7.91
N PRO A 38 -42.27 6.03 -7.92
CA PRO A 38 -41.74 5.12 -8.91
C PRO A 38 -42.14 3.68 -8.56
N SER A 39 -43.06 3.13 -9.34
CA SER A 39 -43.36 1.70 -9.38
C SER A 39 -42.36 0.97 -10.25
N ARG A 40 -41.40 0.28 -9.62
CA ARG A 40 -40.73 -0.98 -10.03
C ARG A 40 -39.30 -1.04 -9.50
N LEU A 41 -39.10 -1.90 -8.51
CA LEU A 41 -37.78 -2.41 -8.13
C LEU A 41 -37.25 -3.30 -9.26
N PRO A 42 -36.02 -3.11 -9.76
CA PRO A 42 -35.34 -4.13 -10.55
C PRO A 42 -34.98 -5.30 -9.62
N SER A 43 -35.35 -6.50 -10.07
CA SER A 43 -35.03 -7.77 -9.42
C SER A 43 -33.52 -7.90 -9.20
N ALA A 44 -33.13 -8.19 -7.95
CA ALA A 44 -31.76 -8.50 -7.59
C ALA A 44 -31.28 -9.76 -8.33
N SER A 45 -30.42 -9.60 -9.33
CA SER A 45 -29.68 -10.71 -9.90
C SER A 45 -28.68 -11.20 -8.84
N LYS A 46 -28.89 -12.42 -8.35
CA LYS A 46 -27.99 -13.12 -7.41
C LYS A 46 -26.54 -13.10 -7.92
N PRO A 47 -25.53 -12.93 -7.05
CA PRO A 47 -24.15 -13.14 -7.44
C PRO A 47 -23.97 -14.60 -7.86
N ARG A 48 -23.31 -14.81 -9.01
CA ARG A 48 -22.95 -16.15 -9.48
C ARG A 48 -21.91 -16.72 -8.50
N PRO A 49 -22.05 -17.97 -8.03
CA PRO A 49 -21.00 -18.59 -7.23
C PRO A 49 -19.78 -18.84 -8.12
N PHE A 50 -18.59 -18.59 -7.57
CA PHE A 50 -17.33 -19.00 -8.17
C PHE A 50 -17.29 -20.53 -8.34
N PRO A 51 -16.72 -21.07 -9.43
CA PRO A 51 -16.61 -22.51 -9.60
C PRO A 51 -15.58 -23.08 -8.62
N THR A 52 -16.07 -23.81 -7.61
CA THR A 52 -15.24 -24.63 -6.72
C THR A 52 -14.80 -25.88 -7.47
N THR A 53 -13.61 -25.87 -8.06
CA THR A 53 -12.98 -27.12 -8.53
C THR A 53 -12.31 -27.80 -7.35
N ALA A 54 -13.01 -28.74 -6.71
CA ALA A 54 -12.39 -29.69 -5.80
C ALA A 54 -11.51 -30.65 -6.61
N ARG A 55 -10.19 -30.61 -6.42
CA ARG A 55 -9.28 -31.67 -6.91
C ARG A 55 -9.21 -32.80 -5.87
N PRO A 56 -9.16 -34.08 -6.31
CA PRO A 56 -9.04 -35.20 -5.39
C PRO A 56 -7.62 -35.27 -4.81
N ILE A 57 -7.53 -35.60 -3.52
CA ILE A 57 -6.27 -35.84 -2.80
C ILE A 57 -5.65 -37.13 -3.34
N SER A 58 -4.54 -37.01 -4.07
CA SER A 58 -3.73 -38.14 -4.52
C SER A 58 -2.86 -38.63 -3.36
N SER A 59 -3.24 -39.75 -2.74
CA SER A 59 -2.44 -40.44 -1.73
C SER A 59 -1.33 -41.27 -2.40
N TYR A 60 -0.25 -40.61 -2.82
CA TYR A 60 0.96 -41.32 -3.24
C TYR A 60 1.87 -41.54 -2.02
N ARG A 61 1.94 -42.76 -1.51
CA ARG A 61 2.96 -43.17 -0.54
C ARG A 61 4.14 -43.75 -1.33
N PRO A 62 5.32 -43.10 -1.35
CA PRO A 62 6.48 -43.69 -2.00
C PRO A 62 6.96 -44.92 -1.18
N PRO A 63 7.47 -45.96 -1.84
CA PRO A 63 7.97 -47.13 -1.13
C PRO A 63 9.20 -46.76 -0.29
N MET A 64 9.24 -47.25 0.96
CA MET A 64 10.39 -47.07 1.84
C MET A 64 11.58 -47.89 1.30
N ASN A 65 12.56 -47.19 0.73
CA ASN A 65 13.83 -47.79 0.35
C ASN A 65 14.69 -47.98 1.62
N ILE A 66 14.80 -49.23 2.07
CA ILE A 66 15.60 -49.67 3.23
C ILE A 66 17.11 -49.38 3.07
N LEU A 67 17.58 -49.02 1.88
CA LEU A 67 18.98 -48.70 1.60
C LEU A 67 19.47 -47.31 2.10
N ASN A 68 18.58 -46.41 2.54
CA ASN A 68 19.03 -45.10 3.08
C ASN A 68 19.53 -45.17 4.54
N LYS A 69 19.58 -46.35 5.15
CA LYS A 69 19.95 -46.56 6.57
C LYS A 69 21.47 -46.65 6.81
N LEU A 70 22.31 -46.48 5.79
CA LEU A 70 23.78 -46.59 5.88
C LEU A 70 24.55 -45.28 5.60
N GLY A 71 23.90 -44.11 5.64
CA GLY A 71 24.60 -42.84 5.91
C GLY A 71 25.52 -42.25 4.83
N PHE A 72 25.53 -42.77 3.59
CA PHE A 72 26.39 -42.27 2.50
C PHE A 72 25.62 -41.79 1.25
N GLY A 73 24.38 -41.33 1.41
CA GLY A 73 23.61 -40.72 0.31
C GLY A 73 23.53 -39.21 0.48
N THR A 74 23.98 -38.43 -0.52
CA THR A 74 23.64 -37.01 -0.63
C THR A 74 22.12 -36.90 -0.72
N ARG A 75 21.48 -36.50 0.38
CA ARG A 75 20.02 -36.32 0.43
C ARG A 75 19.67 -35.19 -0.55
N ALA A 76 19.00 -35.53 -1.65
CA ALA A 76 18.40 -34.53 -2.52
C ALA A 76 17.53 -33.61 -1.64
N PRO A 77 17.61 -32.28 -1.79
CA PRO A 77 16.82 -31.37 -0.98
C PRO A 77 15.33 -31.70 -1.12
N ASP A 78 14.60 -31.63 -0.01
CA ASP A 78 13.15 -31.78 -0.01
C ASP A 78 12.54 -30.71 -0.95
N PRO A 79 11.59 -31.05 -1.84
CA PRO A 79 10.93 -30.07 -2.70
C PRO A 79 10.44 -28.83 -1.95
N SER A 80 9.93 -29.00 -0.72
CA SER A 80 9.50 -27.88 0.13
C SER A 80 10.65 -26.99 0.60
N SER A 81 11.83 -27.57 0.83
CA SER A 81 13.04 -26.81 1.22
C SER A 81 13.62 -26.02 0.04
N MET A 82 13.55 -26.55 -1.18
CA MET A 82 13.98 -25.83 -2.38
C MET A 82 13.08 -24.63 -2.64
N ASP A 83 11.77 -24.84 -2.52
CA ASP A 83 10.74 -23.83 -2.73
C ASP A 83 10.96 -22.60 -1.83
N SER A 84 11.15 -22.86 -0.54
CA SER A 84 11.49 -21.86 0.46
C SER A 84 12.82 -21.16 0.17
N SER A 85 13.85 -21.89 -0.24
CA SER A 85 15.14 -21.28 -0.56
C SER A 85 15.06 -20.29 -1.74
N ILE A 86 14.23 -20.58 -2.75
CA ILE A 86 14.05 -19.68 -3.89
C ILE A 86 13.26 -18.45 -3.48
N ALA A 87 12.15 -18.62 -2.74
CA ALA A 87 11.33 -17.51 -2.27
C ALA A 87 12.05 -16.62 -1.25
N GLN A 88 12.94 -17.18 -0.45
CA GLN A 88 13.75 -16.46 0.52
C GLN A 88 15.03 -15.83 -0.08
N GLY A 89 15.36 -16.14 -1.34
CA GLY A 89 16.47 -15.51 -2.06
C GLY A 89 16.25 -14.03 -2.35
N PRO A 90 17.28 -13.31 -2.82
CA PRO A 90 17.17 -11.88 -3.16
C PRO A 90 16.27 -11.63 -4.38
N ASP A 91 15.88 -10.36 -4.58
CA ASP A 91 15.29 -9.91 -5.84
C ASP A 91 16.40 -9.62 -6.86
N ASP A 92 16.65 -10.57 -7.75
CA ASP A 92 17.69 -10.47 -8.79
C ASP A 92 17.23 -9.73 -10.06
N ASP A 93 16.00 -9.20 -10.09
CA ASP A 93 15.55 -8.39 -11.22
C ASP A 93 16.35 -7.08 -11.30
N VAL A 94 16.58 -6.59 -12.52
CA VAL A 94 17.32 -5.34 -12.76
C VAL A 94 16.34 -4.24 -13.17
N PRO A 95 16.35 -3.06 -12.54
CA PRO A 95 15.49 -1.96 -12.95
C PRO A 95 15.98 -1.37 -14.29
N THR A 96 15.13 -0.56 -14.93
CA THR A 96 15.52 0.16 -16.16
C THR A 96 16.78 1.01 -15.90
N PRO A 97 17.71 1.19 -16.87
CA PRO A 97 18.91 1.98 -16.66
C PRO A 97 18.62 3.38 -16.11
N GLY A 98 19.36 3.78 -15.08
CA GLY A 98 19.17 5.05 -14.35
C GLY A 98 18.10 5.00 -13.26
N GLN A 99 17.32 3.92 -13.16
CA GLN A 99 16.27 3.76 -12.16
C GLN A 99 16.73 2.91 -10.97
N GLN A 100 16.02 3.04 -9.86
CA GLN A 100 16.20 2.20 -8.68
C GLN A 100 14.89 1.51 -8.30
N PHE A 101 15.00 0.33 -7.69
CA PHE A 101 13.87 -0.35 -7.07
C PHE A 101 13.64 0.12 -5.62
N ALA A 102 12.37 0.06 -5.20
CA ALA A 102 11.93 0.16 -3.81
C ALA A 102 10.71 -0.75 -3.60
N GLN A 103 10.53 -1.33 -2.42
CA GLN A 103 9.43 -2.24 -2.12
C GLN A 103 8.73 -1.88 -0.81
N PHE A 104 7.40 -1.81 -0.86
CA PHE A 104 6.56 -1.40 0.26
C PHE A 104 5.32 -2.30 0.41
N GLY A 105 5.09 -2.83 1.61
CA GLY A 105 3.85 -3.49 2.01
C GLY A 105 3.07 -2.59 2.97
N ALA A 106 1.81 -2.28 2.66
CA ALA A 106 1.01 -1.30 3.40
C ALA A 106 -0.48 -1.65 3.40
N GLY A 107 -0.80 -2.94 3.51
CA GLY A 107 -2.15 -3.49 3.37
C GLY A 107 -2.47 -3.91 1.95
N CYS A 108 -3.76 -3.87 1.57
CA CYS A 108 -4.21 -4.19 0.22
C CYS A 108 -3.45 -3.36 -0.82
N PHE A 109 -2.67 -4.04 -1.68
CA PHE A 109 -1.74 -3.39 -2.59
C PHE A 109 -2.37 -2.47 -3.66
N TRP A 110 -3.69 -2.52 -3.87
CA TRP A 110 -4.38 -1.71 -4.88
C TRP A 110 -4.35 -0.22 -4.56
N GLY A 111 -4.65 0.13 -3.31
CA GLY A 111 -4.59 1.52 -2.85
C GLY A 111 -3.16 2.02 -2.72
N VAL A 112 -2.25 1.12 -2.33
CA VAL A 112 -0.82 1.42 -2.17
C VAL A 112 -0.18 1.69 -3.53
N GLU A 113 -0.47 0.88 -4.54
CA GLU A 113 0.02 1.07 -5.89
C GLU A 113 -0.43 2.43 -6.44
N LEU A 114 -1.72 2.75 -6.34
CA LEU A 114 -2.25 4.02 -6.81
C LEU A 114 -1.57 5.22 -6.13
N ALA A 115 -1.21 5.12 -4.85
CA ALA A 115 -0.46 6.17 -4.17
C ALA A 115 0.91 6.40 -4.80
N PHE A 116 1.66 5.33 -5.09
CA PHE A 116 2.97 5.44 -5.76
C PHE A 116 2.85 5.83 -7.23
N GLN A 117 1.81 5.41 -7.94
CA GLN A 117 1.55 5.84 -9.31
C GLN A 117 1.48 7.36 -9.43
N ARG A 118 0.99 8.05 -8.39
CA ARG A 118 0.83 9.51 -8.37
C ARG A 118 2.11 10.27 -8.00
N VAL A 119 3.16 9.60 -7.53
CA VAL A 119 4.41 10.27 -7.14
C VAL A 119 5.21 10.71 -8.38
N PRO A 120 5.51 12.01 -8.56
CA PRO A 120 6.40 12.47 -9.62
C PRO A 120 7.79 11.82 -9.51
N GLY A 121 8.36 11.39 -10.65
CA GLY A 121 9.63 10.67 -10.70
C GLY A 121 9.54 9.15 -10.50
N VAL A 122 8.40 8.61 -10.02
CA VAL A 122 8.10 7.17 -10.16
C VAL A 122 7.79 6.86 -11.63
N THR A 123 8.51 5.90 -12.20
CA THR A 123 8.39 5.52 -13.62
C THR A 123 7.65 4.21 -13.84
N LYS A 124 7.63 3.31 -12.85
CA LYS A 124 6.88 2.06 -12.92
C LYS A 124 6.38 1.68 -11.52
N THR A 125 5.18 1.14 -11.45
CA THR A 125 4.68 0.41 -10.29
C THR A 125 4.28 -1.00 -10.73
N GLU A 126 4.41 -1.94 -9.81
CA GLU A 126 3.83 -3.27 -9.98
C GLU A 126 3.51 -3.89 -8.63
N VAL A 127 2.36 -4.56 -8.54
CA VAL A 127 1.94 -5.27 -7.33
C VAL A 127 2.38 -6.73 -7.37
N GLY A 128 2.65 -7.30 -6.19
CA GLY A 128 3.12 -8.68 -6.09
C GLY A 128 3.24 -9.19 -4.67
N TYR A 129 3.88 -10.35 -4.56
CA TYR A 129 4.07 -11.12 -3.34
C TYR A 129 5.55 -11.30 -3.06
N THR A 130 5.97 -11.17 -1.78
CA THR A 130 7.37 -11.39 -1.38
C THR A 130 7.46 -11.77 0.11
N GLN A 131 8.67 -12.00 0.64
CA GLN A 131 9.00 -12.39 2.02
C GLN A 131 8.45 -13.75 2.52
N GLY A 132 7.58 -14.40 1.76
CA GLY A 132 7.04 -15.72 2.08
C GLY A 132 7.93 -16.88 1.64
N PHE A 133 7.45 -18.09 1.89
CA PHE A 133 8.21 -19.33 1.70
C PHE A 133 7.80 -20.15 0.48
N LEU A 134 6.74 -19.74 -0.24
CA LEU A 134 6.24 -20.47 -1.41
C LEU A 134 6.87 -19.89 -2.68
N HIS A 135 7.44 -20.71 -3.55
CA HIS A 135 7.86 -20.23 -4.87
C HIS A 135 6.64 -20.12 -5.79
N LYS A 136 6.58 -19.04 -6.58
CA LYS A 136 5.49 -18.78 -7.54
C LYS A 136 4.10 -18.89 -6.89
N PRO A 137 3.84 -18.17 -5.78
CA PRO A 137 2.53 -18.18 -5.14
C PRO A 137 1.47 -17.58 -6.09
N THR A 138 0.28 -18.15 -6.08
CA THR A 138 -0.93 -17.53 -6.66
C THR A 138 -1.60 -16.62 -5.64
N TYR A 139 -2.50 -15.74 -6.09
CA TYR A 139 -3.36 -14.99 -5.18
C TYR A 139 -4.11 -15.90 -4.20
N GLU A 140 -4.64 -17.03 -4.68
CA GLU A 140 -5.35 -18.00 -3.84
C GLU A 140 -4.46 -18.60 -2.76
N ASP A 141 -3.20 -18.92 -3.07
CA ASP A 141 -2.23 -19.42 -2.09
C ASP A 141 -1.99 -18.37 -1.00
N VAL A 142 -1.77 -17.11 -1.38
CA VAL A 142 -1.54 -16.00 -0.44
C VAL A 142 -2.78 -15.74 0.42
N CYS A 143 -3.99 -15.83 -0.14
CA CYS A 143 -5.24 -15.69 0.59
C CYS A 143 -5.43 -16.71 1.71
N THR A 144 -4.77 -17.87 1.64
CA THR A 144 -4.80 -18.85 2.75
C THR A 144 -4.12 -18.33 4.02
N GLY A 145 -3.23 -17.33 3.90
CA GLY A 145 -2.40 -16.82 4.99
C GLY A 145 -1.26 -17.75 5.42
N THR A 146 -1.09 -18.91 4.78
CA THR A 146 -0.10 -19.93 5.20
C THR A 146 1.27 -19.78 4.55
N THR A 147 1.37 -19.02 3.45
CA THR A 147 2.60 -18.85 2.69
C THR A 147 3.57 -17.84 3.31
N ASN A 148 3.08 -17.02 4.25
CA ASN A 148 3.77 -15.89 4.87
C ASN A 148 4.21 -14.79 3.87
N HIS A 149 3.71 -14.81 2.63
CA HIS A 149 3.92 -13.71 1.71
C HIS A 149 3.27 -12.42 2.21
N SER A 150 3.86 -11.29 1.87
CA SER A 150 3.28 -9.95 2.01
C SER A 150 2.78 -9.48 0.65
N GLU A 151 1.61 -8.84 0.60
CA GLU A 151 1.23 -7.99 -0.53
C GLU A 151 2.11 -6.73 -0.53
N VAL A 152 2.78 -6.49 -1.64
CA VAL A 152 3.69 -5.35 -1.79
C VAL A 152 3.51 -4.66 -3.12
N VAL A 153 3.95 -3.40 -3.17
CA VAL A 153 4.22 -2.67 -4.40
C VAL A 153 5.73 -2.62 -4.59
N ARG A 154 6.21 -3.08 -5.75
CA ARG A 154 7.56 -2.78 -6.23
C ARG A 154 7.51 -1.55 -7.13
N VAL A 155 8.30 -0.56 -6.79
CA VAL A 155 8.36 0.75 -7.44
C VAL A 155 9.69 0.86 -8.18
N GLN A 156 9.67 1.32 -9.43
CA GLN A 156 10.87 1.88 -10.09
C GLN A 156 10.76 3.40 -10.09
N TYR A 157 11.81 4.08 -9.64
CA TYR A 157 11.87 5.53 -9.59
C TYR A 157 13.20 6.05 -10.11
N ASP A 158 13.16 7.27 -10.66
CA ASP A 158 14.35 8.01 -11.10
C ASP A 158 14.90 8.79 -9.89
N PRO A 159 16.06 8.42 -9.33
CA PRO A 159 16.64 9.08 -8.16
C PRO A 159 17.03 10.55 -8.41
N GLN A 160 17.10 11.00 -9.68
CA GLN A 160 17.31 12.40 -10.01
C GLN A 160 16.02 13.23 -9.96
N LYS A 161 14.85 12.58 -9.99
CA LYS A 161 13.53 13.24 -9.97
C LYS A 161 12.72 12.96 -8.71
N CYS A 162 12.99 11.87 -8.01
CA CYS A 162 12.29 11.43 -6.81
C CYS A 162 13.31 10.88 -5.81
N SER A 163 13.31 11.38 -4.58
CA SER A 163 14.14 10.81 -3.52
C SER A 163 13.45 9.60 -2.89
N TYR A 164 14.24 8.71 -2.29
CA TYR A 164 13.68 7.61 -1.50
C TYR A 164 12.86 8.12 -0.31
N ASP A 165 13.25 9.24 0.31
CA ASP A 165 12.47 9.89 1.37
C ASP A 165 11.06 10.29 0.90
N ALA A 166 10.91 10.77 -0.33
CA ALA A 166 9.58 11.08 -0.87
C ALA A 166 8.70 9.83 -1.03
N LEU A 167 9.29 8.67 -1.31
CA LEU A 167 8.57 7.39 -1.31
C LEU A 167 8.19 6.96 0.10
N LEU A 168 9.07 7.18 1.09
CA LEU A 168 8.78 6.91 2.50
C LEU A 168 7.64 7.80 3.01
N ASP A 169 7.63 9.09 2.66
CA ASP A 169 6.53 10.00 3.00
C ASP A 169 5.20 9.53 2.43
N ALA A 170 5.19 9.11 1.15
CA ALA A 170 4.01 8.53 0.52
C ALA A 170 3.55 7.23 1.22
N PHE A 171 4.49 6.39 1.65
CA PHE A 171 4.23 5.17 2.41
C PHE A 171 3.56 5.45 3.76
N TRP A 172 4.12 6.36 4.56
CA TRP A 172 3.59 6.71 5.88
C TRP A 172 2.22 7.40 5.80
N ALA A 173 1.97 8.20 4.76
CA ALA A 173 0.68 8.84 4.55
C ALA A 173 -0.43 7.89 4.09
N ARG A 174 -0.07 6.71 3.56
CA ARG A 174 -1.02 5.79 2.91
C ARG A 174 -1.75 4.85 3.88
N HIS A 175 -1.15 4.51 5.01
CA HIS A 175 -1.63 3.40 5.84
C HIS A 175 -1.44 3.68 7.34
N ASP A 176 -1.93 2.76 8.20
CA ASP A 176 -1.71 2.81 9.64
C ASP A 176 -0.53 1.88 9.96
N PRO A 177 0.66 2.42 10.27
CA PRO A 177 1.85 1.60 10.51
C PRO A 177 1.85 0.94 11.90
N THR A 178 0.75 1.02 12.67
CA THR A 178 0.66 0.59 14.07
C THR A 178 -0.27 -0.62 14.29
N THR A 179 -0.82 -1.16 13.21
CA THR A 179 -1.70 -2.34 13.22
C THR A 179 -0.97 -3.59 12.75
N PRO A 180 -0.65 -4.54 13.64
CA PRO A 180 0.08 -5.75 13.24
C PRO A 180 -0.82 -6.65 12.38
N ASN A 181 -0.29 -7.11 11.24
CA ASN A 181 -0.94 -8.07 10.33
C ASN A 181 -2.38 -7.68 9.96
N ARG A 182 -2.61 -6.37 9.75
CA ARG A 182 -3.91 -5.81 9.42
C ARG A 182 -3.74 -4.42 8.82
N GLN A 183 -4.58 -4.10 7.83
CA GLN A 183 -4.79 -2.72 7.41
C GLN A 183 -6.29 -2.47 7.19
N GLY A 184 -6.87 -1.55 7.97
CA GLY A 184 -8.33 -1.37 7.97
C GLY A 184 -9.06 -2.67 8.32
N ASN A 185 -9.93 -3.13 7.41
CA ASN A 185 -10.68 -4.39 7.56
C ASN A 185 -9.98 -5.60 6.94
N ASP A 186 -8.84 -5.41 6.25
CA ASP A 186 -8.07 -6.49 5.66
C ASP A 186 -7.14 -7.08 6.73
N VAL A 187 -7.45 -8.31 7.19
CA VAL A 187 -6.76 -8.98 8.29
C VAL A 187 -5.98 -10.19 7.78
N GLY A 188 -4.70 -10.26 8.13
CA GLY A 188 -3.81 -11.33 7.71
C GLY A 188 -2.36 -10.86 7.60
N THR A 189 -1.42 -11.80 7.71
CA THR A 189 0.02 -11.50 7.60
C THR A 189 0.36 -10.89 6.25
N GLN A 190 -0.40 -11.21 5.20
CA GLN A 190 -0.24 -10.64 3.86
C GLN A 190 -0.50 -9.14 3.80
N TYR A 191 -1.19 -8.56 4.78
CA TYR A 191 -1.50 -7.12 4.84
C TYR A 191 -0.61 -6.36 5.83
N ARG A 192 0.52 -6.95 6.25
CA ARG A 192 1.42 -6.31 7.21
C ARG A 192 2.14 -5.09 6.60
N SER A 193 2.49 -4.15 7.48
CA SER A 193 3.33 -3.01 7.12
C SER A 193 4.79 -3.45 7.01
N GLY A 194 5.45 -3.13 5.90
CA GLY A 194 6.84 -3.50 5.65
C GLY A 194 7.54 -2.61 4.63
N ILE A 195 8.82 -2.36 4.86
CA ILE A 195 9.74 -1.69 3.92
C ILE A 195 10.84 -2.70 3.60
N TYR A 196 10.98 -3.01 2.30
CA TYR A 196 11.95 -3.99 1.84
C TYR A 196 13.03 -3.32 1.00
N TYR A 197 14.22 -3.17 1.58
CA TYR A 197 15.29 -2.34 1.02
C TYR A 197 16.20 -3.12 0.07
N TYR A 198 16.68 -2.44 -0.98
CA TYR A 198 17.64 -2.97 -1.94
C TYR A 198 19.09 -2.55 -1.62
N THR A 199 19.28 -1.47 -0.86
CA THR A 199 20.61 -0.96 -0.51
C THR A 199 20.72 -0.56 0.97
N PRO A 200 21.93 -0.51 1.53
CA PRO A 200 22.15 -0.02 2.90
C PRO A 200 21.68 1.44 3.11
N GLU A 201 21.74 2.28 2.08
CA GLU A 201 21.25 3.65 2.13
C GLU A 201 19.73 3.69 2.30
N GLN A 202 19.01 2.82 1.59
CA GLN A 202 17.56 2.68 1.77
C GLN A 202 17.20 2.15 3.16
N GLU A 203 17.96 1.19 3.68
CA GLU A 203 17.77 0.67 5.04
C GLU A 203 17.91 1.79 6.08
N LYS A 204 19.00 2.57 5.98
CA LYS A 204 19.28 3.69 6.88
C LYS A 204 18.18 4.74 6.81
N ALA A 205 17.80 5.18 5.61
CA ALA A 205 16.75 6.17 5.40
C ALA A 205 15.39 5.68 5.94
N ALA A 206 15.04 4.40 5.72
CA ALA A 206 13.82 3.81 6.25
C ALA A 206 13.79 3.81 7.78
N LYS A 207 14.89 3.45 8.44
CA LYS A 207 15.01 3.46 9.90
C LYS A 207 14.88 4.87 10.47
N GLU A 208 15.60 5.84 9.91
CA GLU A 208 15.51 7.25 10.32
C GLU A 208 14.11 7.83 10.10
N SER A 209 13.47 7.49 8.98
CA SER A 209 12.11 7.91 8.67
C SER A 209 11.08 7.30 9.62
N MET A 210 11.22 6.01 9.98
CA MET A 210 10.39 5.37 10.99
C MET A 210 10.53 6.03 12.37
N GLU A 211 11.75 6.42 12.79
CA GLU A 211 11.97 7.14 14.04
C GLU A 211 11.31 8.53 14.04
N LYS A 212 11.38 9.25 12.91
CA LYS A 212 10.68 10.53 12.74
C LYS A 212 9.16 10.34 12.83
N GLN A 213 8.62 9.35 12.12
CA GLN A 213 7.19 9.07 12.10
C GLN A 213 6.67 8.60 13.46
N GLN A 214 7.45 7.81 14.20
CA GLN A 214 7.08 7.33 15.53
C GLN A 214 6.83 8.48 16.51
N LYS A 215 7.54 9.61 16.37
CA LYS A 215 7.33 10.80 17.23
C LYS A 215 5.97 11.48 16.99
N LEU A 216 5.33 11.22 15.85
CA LEU A 216 4.01 11.76 15.51
C LEU A 216 2.86 10.84 15.93
N LEU A 217 3.16 9.59 16.29
CA LEU A 217 2.17 8.55 16.58
C LEU A 217 2.24 8.09 18.03
N ASN A 218 1.09 8.00 18.69
CA ASN A 218 1.00 7.51 20.07
C ASN A 218 1.18 5.98 20.16
N ARG A 219 0.76 5.25 19.12
CA ARG A 219 0.89 3.81 19.04
C ARG A 219 2.26 3.46 18.45
N LYS A 220 2.87 2.39 18.95
CA LYS A 220 4.15 1.90 18.43
C LYS A 220 3.99 1.44 16.99
N ILE A 221 4.90 1.88 16.12
CA ILE A 221 5.04 1.42 14.75
C ILE A 221 5.49 -0.05 14.75
N VAL A 222 4.83 -0.86 13.93
CA VAL A 222 5.10 -2.30 13.77
C VAL A 222 5.64 -2.64 12.38
N THR A 223 5.94 -1.64 11.56
CA THR A 223 6.55 -1.80 10.24
C THR A 223 7.86 -2.57 10.33
N GLU A 224 7.96 -3.67 9.58
CA GLU A 224 9.22 -4.41 9.45
C GLU A 224 10.13 -3.71 8.42
N ILE A 225 11.44 -3.65 8.70
CA ILE A 225 12.44 -3.12 7.76
C ILE A 225 13.45 -4.24 7.52
N LEU A 226 13.37 -4.88 6.36
CA LEU A 226 14.13 -6.10 6.02
C LEU A 226 14.72 -5.99 4.61
N PRO A 227 15.74 -6.80 4.26
CA PRO A 227 16.22 -6.87 2.89
C PRO A 227 15.11 -7.30 1.91
N ALA A 228 15.11 -6.70 0.72
CA ALA A 228 14.30 -7.14 -0.40
C ALA A 228 14.62 -8.60 -0.76
N LYS A 229 13.57 -9.38 -0.97
CA LYS A 229 13.63 -10.80 -1.37
C LYS A 229 12.89 -10.99 -2.68
N LYS A 230 12.94 -12.21 -3.21
CA LYS A 230 12.33 -12.57 -4.48
C LYS A 230 10.93 -11.98 -4.62
N PHE A 231 10.73 -11.22 -5.69
CA PHE A 231 9.45 -10.60 -6.00
C PHE A 231 8.70 -11.49 -6.98
N TYR A 232 7.45 -11.82 -6.63
CA TYR A 232 6.52 -12.52 -7.51
C TYR A 232 5.45 -11.53 -7.95
N ARG A 233 5.55 -11.04 -9.19
CA ARG A 233 4.54 -10.16 -9.77
C ARG A 233 3.17 -10.86 -9.70
N ALA A 234 2.17 -10.17 -9.15
CA ALA A 234 0.80 -10.67 -9.09
C ALA A 234 0.15 -10.68 -10.48
N GLU A 235 -0.96 -11.38 -10.61
CA GLU A 235 -1.72 -11.53 -11.82
C GLU A 235 -2.18 -10.18 -12.41
N GLU A 236 -2.33 -10.11 -13.73
CA GLU A 236 -2.58 -8.85 -14.44
C GLU A 236 -3.89 -8.14 -14.03
N TYR A 237 -4.85 -8.89 -13.48
CA TYR A 237 -6.10 -8.31 -12.98
C TYR A 237 -5.92 -7.51 -11.68
N HIS A 238 -4.83 -7.70 -10.95
CA HIS A 238 -4.49 -6.88 -9.77
C HIS A 238 -3.74 -5.60 -10.11
N GLN A 239 -3.10 -5.55 -11.27
CA GLN A 239 -2.18 -4.49 -11.66
C GLN A 239 -2.95 -3.23 -12.05
N GLN A 240 -2.62 -2.09 -11.45
CA GLN A 240 -3.30 -0.79 -11.62
C GLN A 240 -4.82 -0.89 -11.45
N TYR A 241 -5.29 -1.73 -10.53
CA TYR A 241 -6.70 -2.10 -10.37
C TYR A 241 -7.65 -0.90 -10.21
N LEU A 242 -7.28 0.07 -9.36
CA LEU A 242 -8.11 1.25 -9.09
C LEU A 242 -8.14 2.25 -10.25
N GLU A 243 -7.04 2.36 -10.99
CA GLU A 243 -6.98 3.17 -12.22
C GLU A 243 -7.86 2.55 -13.33
N LYS A 244 -7.89 1.21 -13.39
CA LYS A 244 -8.72 0.45 -14.34
C LYS A 244 -10.22 0.50 -14.00
N GLY A 245 -10.61 0.88 -12.78
CA GLY A 245 -12.01 1.09 -12.39
C GLY A 245 -12.38 0.55 -11.01
N GLY A 246 -11.52 -0.26 -10.39
CA GLY A 246 -11.81 -0.92 -9.12
C GLY A 246 -13.05 -1.81 -9.18
N ARG A 247 -13.55 -2.18 -8.01
CA ARG A 247 -14.69 -3.10 -7.80
C ARG A 247 -16.00 -2.56 -8.37
N PHE A 248 -16.17 -1.23 -8.37
CA PHE A 248 -17.43 -0.57 -8.71
C PHE A 248 -17.41 0.13 -10.08
N GLY A 249 -16.30 0.04 -10.82
CA GLY A 249 -16.14 0.67 -12.13
C GLY A 249 -15.82 2.18 -12.09
N PHE A 250 -15.73 2.79 -10.91
CA PHE A 250 -15.37 4.19 -10.73
C PHE A 250 -13.85 4.37 -10.66
N LYS A 251 -13.24 4.67 -11.81
CA LYS A 251 -11.79 4.91 -11.92
C LYS A 251 -11.31 5.98 -10.95
N GLN A 252 -10.13 5.75 -10.40
CA GLN A 252 -9.41 6.74 -9.61
C GLN A 252 -8.17 7.18 -10.40
N SER A 253 -7.98 8.50 -10.55
CA SER A 253 -6.90 9.04 -11.36
C SER A 253 -5.53 8.64 -10.81
N ALA A 254 -4.64 8.15 -11.66
CA ALA A 254 -3.23 7.87 -11.36
C ALA A 254 -2.29 9.02 -11.80
N THR A 255 -2.86 10.17 -12.19
CA THR A 255 -2.09 11.33 -12.69
C THR A 255 -1.09 11.80 -11.63
N LYS A 256 0.13 12.13 -12.06
CA LYS A 256 1.19 12.63 -11.18
C LYS A 256 0.72 13.86 -10.39
N GLY A 257 0.91 13.84 -9.07
CA GLY A 257 0.47 14.90 -8.15
C GLY A 257 -1.03 14.91 -7.83
N CYS A 258 -1.82 13.94 -8.28
CA CYS A 258 -3.23 13.84 -7.90
C CYS A 258 -3.37 13.58 -6.39
N ASN A 259 -4.12 14.43 -5.70
CA ASN A 259 -4.36 14.36 -4.26
C ASN A 259 -5.80 13.93 -3.91
N ASP A 260 -6.58 13.45 -4.89
CA ASP A 260 -7.93 12.96 -4.64
C ASP A 260 -7.87 11.80 -3.63
N PRO A 261 -8.76 11.74 -2.62
CA PRO A 261 -8.74 10.66 -1.64
C PRO A 261 -8.84 9.28 -2.31
N ILE A 262 -7.85 8.42 -2.05
CA ILE A 262 -7.84 7.05 -2.57
C ILE A 262 -8.82 6.20 -1.77
N ARG A 263 -9.82 5.64 -2.46
CA ARG A 263 -10.77 4.66 -1.93
C ARG A 263 -10.20 3.25 -2.10
N CYS A 264 -10.30 2.43 -1.04
CA CYS A 264 -9.58 1.15 -0.96
C CYS A 264 -9.85 0.19 -2.12
N TYR A 265 -11.10 0.09 -2.58
CA TYR A 265 -11.51 -0.96 -3.52
C TYR A 265 -12.15 -0.44 -4.81
N GLY A 266 -12.39 0.87 -4.95
CA GLY A 266 -13.14 1.45 -6.07
C GLY A 266 -14.03 2.60 -5.63
#